data_AF-A0A397Y1M6-F1
#
_entry.id   AF-A0A397Y1M6-F1
#
_cell.length_a   1.000
_cell.length_b   1.000
_cell.length_c   1.000
_cell.angle_alpha   90.00
_cell.angle_beta   90.00
_cell.angle_gamma   90.00
#
_symmetry.space_group_name_H-M   'P 1'
#
loop_
_entity.id
_entity.type
_entity.pdbx_description
1 polymer ?
#
loop_
_entity_poly.entity_id
_entity_poly.type
_entity_poly.pdbx_seq_one_letter_code
_entity_poly.pdbx_strand_id
1 'polypeptide(L)'
;MKWAMRLRVALHIAQALEYCTGKGRALYHDLNAYRVLFDDDSNPRLSCFGLMKNSRDGKSYSTNLAFTPPEYLRTGRVTPESVMYSYGTLLLDLLSGKHIPPSHALDLIRDRNIQMLIDSCLEGQFSSDDGTELVRLASRCLQYEPRERPNPKSLVTAMIPLQKDLETPSHQLMGIPSSASTTPLSPLGEACLRTDLTAIHEIVEKLGYKDDEGAATELSFQMWTNQMQDSLNFKKKGDVAFRHKDFANAAECYSQFIEGGTMVSPTVYARRSLCHLMNDMPQEALNDAMQAQVISPAWHIASYLQAVALSALGQENEAHAALKDGSMLESKRNAL
;
A
#
# COMPACT_ATOMS: atom_id res chain seq x y z
N MET A 1 7.35 5.41 -17.68
CA MET A 1 7.08 3.99 -17.38
C MET A 1 7.81 3.13 -18.40
N LYS A 2 8.60 2.12 -17.97
CA LYS A 2 9.35 1.19 -18.86
C LYS A 2 8.40 0.32 -19.69
N TRP A 3 8.86 -0.15 -20.86
CA TRP A 3 8.09 -1.00 -21.77
C TRP A 3 7.42 -2.21 -21.08
N ALA A 4 8.20 -3.00 -20.33
CA ALA A 4 7.72 -4.18 -19.61
C ALA A 4 6.56 -3.86 -18.64
N MET A 5 6.60 -2.70 -18.00
CA MET A 5 5.54 -2.26 -17.10
C MET A 5 4.27 -1.85 -17.87
N ARG A 6 4.43 -1.22 -19.04
CA ARG A 6 3.29 -0.89 -19.90
C ARG A 6 2.56 -2.15 -20.37
N LEU A 7 3.31 -3.18 -20.77
CA LEU A 7 2.75 -4.49 -21.09
C LEU A 7 2.10 -5.16 -19.88
N ARG A 8 2.66 -4.98 -18.68
CA ARG A 8 2.05 -5.46 -17.44
C ARG A 8 0.69 -4.85 -17.21
N VAL A 9 0.59 -3.53 -17.34
CA VAL A 9 -0.68 -2.79 -17.24
C VAL A 9 -1.68 -3.33 -18.26
N ALA A 10 -1.30 -3.42 -19.53
CA ALA A 10 -2.18 -3.93 -20.58
C ALA A 10 -2.73 -5.33 -20.26
N LEU A 11 -1.86 -6.26 -19.84
CA LEU A 11 -2.24 -7.62 -19.49
C LEU A 11 -3.14 -7.68 -18.25
N HIS A 12 -2.78 -7.00 -17.17
CA HIS A 12 -3.56 -7.02 -15.91
C HIS A 12 -4.96 -6.45 -16.12
N ILE A 13 -5.09 -5.38 -16.90
CA ILE A 13 -6.40 -4.82 -17.22
C ILE A 13 -7.20 -5.77 -18.11
N ALA A 14 -6.58 -6.43 -19.10
CA ALA A 14 -7.27 -7.43 -19.91
C ALA A 14 -7.79 -8.61 -19.04
N GLN A 15 -6.98 -9.10 -18.10
CA GLN A 15 -7.35 -10.16 -17.16
C GLN A 15 -8.49 -9.72 -16.22
N ALA A 16 -8.43 -8.48 -15.72
CA ALA A 16 -9.51 -7.93 -14.91
C ALA A 16 -10.84 -7.86 -15.69
N LEU A 17 -10.80 -7.41 -16.95
CA LEU A 17 -11.97 -7.37 -17.83
C LEU A 17 -12.50 -8.76 -18.17
N GLU A 18 -11.62 -9.74 -18.40
CA GLU A 18 -12.00 -11.14 -18.60
C GLU A 18 -12.71 -11.70 -17.37
N TYR A 19 -12.12 -11.50 -16.18
CA TYR A 19 -12.71 -11.92 -14.92
C TYR A 19 -14.09 -11.28 -14.69
N CYS A 20 -14.19 -9.96 -14.87
CA CYS A 20 -15.46 -9.23 -14.75
C CYS A 20 -16.52 -9.78 -15.72
N THR A 21 -16.14 -10.04 -16.97
CA THR A 21 -17.02 -10.64 -17.98
C THR A 21 -17.50 -12.02 -17.54
N GLY A 22 -16.61 -12.89 -17.05
CA GLY A 22 -16.95 -14.21 -16.52
C GLY A 22 -17.86 -14.17 -15.29
N LYS A 23 -17.88 -13.06 -14.55
CA LYS A 23 -18.81 -12.80 -13.42
C LYS A 23 -20.10 -12.09 -13.85
N GLY A 24 -20.38 -11.98 -15.14
CA GLY A 24 -21.58 -11.31 -15.67
C GLY A 24 -21.53 -9.77 -15.54
N ARG A 25 -20.34 -9.21 -15.38
CA ARG A 25 -20.06 -7.76 -15.26
C ARG A 25 -19.24 -7.27 -16.44
N ALA A 26 -19.69 -7.57 -17.65
CA ALA A 26 -18.98 -7.21 -18.89
C ALA A 26 -19.01 -5.70 -19.21
N LEU A 27 -19.85 -4.93 -18.51
CA LEU A 27 -19.99 -3.50 -18.73
C LEU A 27 -19.16 -2.73 -17.70
N TYR A 28 -18.13 -2.04 -18.19
CA TYR A 28 -17.31 -1.11 -17.42
C TYR A 28 -17.45 0.27 -18.06
N HIS A 29 -17.99 1.21 -17.30
CA HIS A 29 -18.18 2.58 -17.76
C HIS A 29 -16.90 3.36 -17.55
N ASP A 30 -16.54 4.20 -18.53
CA ASP A 30 -15.42 5.12 -18.42
C ASP A 30 -14.05 4.44 -18.21
N LEU A 31 -13.78 3.35 -18.93
CA LEU A 31 -12.44 2.75 -18.94
C LEU A 31 -11.45 3.71 -19.62
N ASN A 32 -10.44 4.15 -18.89
CA ASN A 32 -9.35 5.00 -19.38
C ASN A 32 -8.12 4.85 -18.47
N ALA A 33 -6.99 5.47 -18.83
CA ALA A 33 -5.75 5.39 -18.07
C ALA A 33 -5.88 5.83 -16.60
N TYR A 34 -6.74 6.81 -16.28
CA TYR A 34 -6.97 7.29 -14.92
C TYR A 34 -7.75 6.31 -14.04
N ARG A 35 -8.34 5.26 -14.63
CA ARG A 35 -9.01 4.17 -13.89
C ARG A 35 -8.06 3.01 -13.54
N VAL A 36 -6.82 3.05 -14.03
CA VAL A 36 -5.78 2.10 -13.66
C VAL A 36 -5.07 2.63 -12.40
N LEU A 37 -5.22 1.90 -11.30
CA LEU A 37 -4.58 2.17 -10.03
C LEU A 37 -3.39 1.21 -9.84
N PHE A 38 -2.59 1.48 -8.82
CA PHE A 38 -1.50 0.60 -8.41
C PHE A 38 -1.65 0.28 -6.92
N ASP A 39 -1.45 -0.97 -6.52
CA ASP A 39 -1.42 -1.37 -5.12
C ASP A 39 -0.05 -1.09 -4.47
N ASP A 40 0.11 -1.50 -3.21
CA ASP A 40 1.33 -1.26 -2.41
C ASP A 40 2.59 -1.89 -3.03
N ASP A 41 2.44 -2.97 -3.79
CA ASP A 41 3.51 -3.62 -4.54
C ASP A 41 3.72 -3.02 -5.94
N SER A 42 3.01 -1.93 -6.24
CA SER A 42 2.93 -1.27 -7.53
C SER A 42 2.34 -2.13 -8.65
N ASN A 43 1.55 -3.16 -8.33
CA ASN A 43 0.86 -3.97 -9.35
C ASN A 43 -0.35 -3.22 -9.91
N PRO A 44 -0.62 -3.30 -11.23
CA PRO A 44 -1.76 -2.62 -11.83
C PRO A 44 -3.09 -3.23 -11.35
N ARG A 45 -4.04 -2.38 -10.97
CA ARG A 45 -5.39 -2.75 -10.55
C ARG A 45 -6.42 -1.93 -11.33
N LEU A 46 -7.49 -2.57 -11.79
CA LEU A 46 -8.63 -1.87 -12.37
C LEU A 46 -9.52 -1.35 -11.24
N SER A 47 -9.73 -0.04 -11.19
CA SER A 47 -10.63 0.58 -10.20
C SER A 47 -12.06 0.05 -10.30
N CYS A 48 -12.77 -0.11 -9.19
CA CYS A 48 -14.16 -0.53 -9.18
C CYS A 48 -15.16 0.59 -9.56
N PHE A 49 -14.73 1.86 -9.67
CA PHE A 49 -15.63 2.99 -9.92
C PHE A 49 -16.38 2.92 -11.26
N GLY A 50 -15.82 2.28 -12.28
CA GLY A 50 -16.52 2.06 -13.56
C GLY A 50 -17.54 0.91 -13.53
N LEU A 51 -17.55 0.08 -12.47
CA LEU A 51 -18.51 -1.01 -12.28
C LEU A 51 -19.78 -0.50 -11.59
N MET A 52 -20.61 0.23 -12.33
CA MET A 52 -21.86 0.78 -11.80
C MET A 52 -22.90 -0.32 -11.52
N LYS A 53 -23.45 -0.35 -10.29
CA LYS A 53 -24.42 -1.37 -9.84
C LYS A 53 -25.71 -1.46 -10.68
N ASN A 54 -26.08 -0.37 -11.35
CA ASN A 54 -27.36 -0.26 -12.07
C ASN A 54 -27.24 -0.32 -13.60
N SER A 55 -26.06 -0.58 -14.17
CA SER A 55 -25.89 -0.59 -15.62
C SER A 55 -25.92 -2.00 -16.20
N ARG A 56 -27.01 -2.75 -15.96
CA ARG A 56 -27.22 -4.02 -16.67
C ARG A 56 -27.62 -3.80 -18.13
N ASP A 57 -28.25 -2.66 -18.39
CA ASP A 57 -28.85 -2.28 -19.67
C ASP A 57 -28.01 -1.21 -20.42
N GLY A 58 -26.78 -0.96 -19.95
CA GLY A 58 -25.77 -0.13 -20.64
C GLY A 58 -26.02 1.37 -20.62
N LYS A 59 -27.15 1.83 -20.06
CA LYS A 59 -27.46 3.24 -19.86
C LYS A 59 -26.67 3.79 -18.66
N SER A 60 -26.14 5.00 -18.81
CA SER A 60 -25.46 5.71 -17.72
C SER A 60 -25.48 7.22 -17.98
N TYR A 61 -25.87 8.00 -16.96
CA TYR A 61 -26.02 9.45 -17.03
C TYR A 61 -24.73 10.22 -16.70
N SER A 62 -23.66 9.51 -16.30
CA SER A 62 -22.41 10.11 -15.80
C SER A 62 -21.16 9.66 -16.56
N THR A 63 -21.31 8.99 -17.70
CA THR A 63 -20.15 8.48 -18.46
C THR A 63 -19.61 9.61 -19.32
N ASN A 64 -18.44 10.14 -18.98
CA ASN A 64 -17.76 11.18 -19.74
C ASN A 64 -16.58 10.57 -20.51
N LEU A 65 -16.89 9.93 -21.64
CA LEU A 65 -15.87 9.29 -22.47
C LEU A 65 -15.14 10.34 -23.30
N ALA A 66 -13.90 10.65 -22.92
CA ALA A 66 -13.02 11.53 -23.71
C ALA A 66 -12.93 11.09 -25.18
N PHE A 67 -12.88 9.77 -25.41
CA PHE A 67 -12.99 9.17 -26.74
C PHE A 67 -14.16 8.19 -26.78
N THR A 68 -15.28 8.64 -27.33
CA THR A 68 -16.53 7.89 -27.31
C THR A 68 -16.57 6.81 -28.40
N PRO A 69 -16.91 5.54 -28.08
CA PRO A 69 -17.13 4.50 -29.07
C PRO A 69 -18.22 4.89 -30.08
N PRO A 70 -18.05 4.61 -31.38
CA PRO A 70 -18.98 5.07 -32.42
C PRO A 70 -20.44 4.69 -32.17
N GLU A 71 -20.68 3.47 -31.70
CA GLU A 71 -22.03 2.97 -31.39
C GLU A 71 -22.66 3.63 -30.17
N TYR A 72 -21.86 4.13 -29.23
CA TYR A 72 -22.36 4.86 -28.05
C TYR A 72 -22.94 6.21 -28.47
N LEU A 73 -22.32 6.92 -29.43
CA LEU A 73 -22.85 8.18 -29.96
C LEU A 73 -24.26 8.00 -30.56
N ARG A 74 -24.52 6.83 -31.17
CA ARG A 74 -25.81 6.53 -31.79
C ARG A 74 -26.86 6.03 -30.78
N THR A 75 -26.44 5.22 -29.81
CA THR A 75 -27.38 4.46 -28.95
C THR A 75 -27.48 4.98 -27.53
N GLY A 76 -26.49 5.76 -27.06
CA GLY A 76 -26.33 6.18 -25.68
C GLY A 76 -26.09 5.02 -24.71
N ARG A 77 -25.67 3.84 -25.20
CA ARG A 77 -25.51 2.63 -24.39
C ARG A 77 -24.12 2.05 -24.55
N VAL A 78 -23.49 1.72 -23.42
CA VAL A 78 -22.24 0.97 -23.39
C VAL A 78 -22.55 -0.51 -23.61
N THR A 79 -21.82 -1.14 -24.52
CA THR A 79 -21.84 -2.59 -24.75
C THR A 79 -20.48 -3.20 -24.34
N PRO A 80 -20.34 -4.53 -24.26
CA PRO A 80 -19.03 -5.14 -24.02
C PRO A 80 -17.98 -4.71 -25.06
N GLU A 81 -18.39 -4.54 -26.31
CA GLU A 81 -17.53 -4.08 -27.41
C GLU A 81 -17.14 -2.60 -27.24
N SER A 82 -17.98 -1.77 -26.63
CA SER A 82 -17.63 -0.39 -26.24
C SER A 82 -16.50 -0.35 -25.21
N VAL A 83 -16.48 -1.32 -24.27
CA VAL A 83 -15.38 -1.48 -23.32
C VAL A 83 -14.10 -1.86 -24.05
N MET A 84 -14.18 -2.73 -25.07
CA MET A 84 -13.02 -3.13 -25.87
C MET A 84 -12.45 -1.98 -26.69
N TYR A 85 -13.31 -1.08 -27.20
CA TYR A 85 -12.86 0.16 -27.83
C TYR A 85 -12.07 1.04 -26.85
N SER A 86 -12.59 1.20 -25.63
CA SER A 86 -11.93 1.95 -24.56
C SER A 86 -10.62 1.29 -24.07
N TYR A 87 -10.52 -0.04 -24.14
CA TYR A 87 -9.25 -0.73 -23.94
C TYR A 87 -8.25 -0.41 -25.06
N GLY A 88 -8.73 -0.28 -26.31
CA GLY A 88 -7.90 0.18 -27.43
C GLY A 88 -7.31 1.57 -27.22
N THR A 89 -8.09 2.51 -26.66
CA THR A 89 -7.57 3.84 -26.33
C THR A 89 -6.53 3.78 -25.21
N LEU A 90 -6.73 2.92 -24.20
CA LEU A 90 -5.72 2.64 -23.17
C LEU A 90 -4.42 2.10 -23.78
N LEU A 91 -4.49 1.21 -24.78
CA LEU A 91 -3.29 0.72 -25.47
C LEU A 91 -2.56 1.85 -26.22
N LEU A 92 -3.28 2.80 -26.82
CA LEU A 92 -2.66 3.98 -27.44
C LEU A 92 -1.99 4.89 -26.41
N ASP A 93 -2.60 5.08 -25.24
CA ASP A 93 -2.00 5.85 -24.13
C ASP A 93 -0.69 5.17 -23.68
N LEU A 94 -0.69 3.84 -23.59
CA LEU A 94 0.51 3.05 -23.25
C LEU A 94 1.57 3.09 -24.35
N LEU A 95 1.20 3.10 -25.63
CA LEU A 95 2.17 3.20 -26.73
C LEU A 95 2.81 4.59 -26.81
N SER A 96 2.00 5.64 -26.69
CA SER A 96 2.41 7.02 -26.98
C SER A 96 2.82 7.84 -25.76
N GLY A 97 2.45 7.39 -24.56
CA GLY A 97 2.59 8.19 -23.34
C GLY A 97 1.68 9.42 -23.30
N LYS A 98 0.73 9.54 -24.24
CA LYS A 98 -0.13 10.72 -24.45
C LYS A 98 -1.58 10.29 -24.64
N HIS A 99 -2.51 11.12 -24.20
CA HIS A 99 -3.92 10.90 -24.45
C HIS A 99 -4.33 11.47 -25.80
N ILE A 100 -4.25 10.65 -26.86
CA ILE A 100 -4.43 11.08 -28.25
C ILE A 100 -5.75 10.56 -28.86
N PRO A 101 -6.38 11.32 -29.78
CA PRO A 101 -7.57 10.86 -30.48
C PRO A 101 -7.30 9.56 -31.28
N PRO A 102 -8.18 8.54 -31.18
CA PRO A 102 -8.02 7.29 -31.92
C PRO A 102 -7.92 7.45 -33.43
N SER A 103 -8.67 8.41 -34.02
CA SER A 103 -8.58 8.70 -35.45
C SER A 103 -7.17 9.11 -35.86
N HIS A 104 -6.56 10.04 -35.12
CA HIS A 104 -5.21 10.50 -35.37
C HIS A 104 -4.18 9.37 -35.25
N ALA A 105 -4.31 8.53 -34.22
CA ALA A 105 -3.43 7.38 -34.05
C ALA A 105 -3.57 6.36 -35.19
N LEU A 106 -4.80 6.07 -35.62
CA LEU A 106 -5.07 5.13 -36.72
C LEU A 106 -4.53 5.65 -38.06
N ASP A 107 -4.58 6.97 -38.31
CA ASP A 107 -3.98 7.58 -39.50
C ASP A 107 -2.45 7.40 -39.50
N LEU A 108 -1.79 7.68 -38.36
CA LEU A 108 -0.35 7.45 -38.20
C LEU A 108 0.05 5.98 -38.42
N ILE A 109 -0.79 5.03 -37.97
CA ILE A 109 -0.58 3.59 -38.16
C ILE A 109 -0.72 3.22 -39.65
N ARG A 110 -1.73 3.74 -40.34
CA ARG A 110 -1.98 3.50 -41.77
C ARG A 110 -0.87 4.04 -42.65
N ASP A 111 -0.38 5.23 -42.33
CA ASP A 111 0.71 5.90 -43.05
C ASP A 111 2.09 5.30 -42.74
N ARG A 112 2.15 4.21 -41.97
CA ARG A 112 3.37 3.53 -41.51
C ARG A 112 4.31 4.42 -40.68
N ASN A 113 3.78 5.51 -40.13
CA ASN A 113 4.51 6.46 -39.29
C ASN A 113 4.39 6.10 -37.79
N ILE A 114 4.48 4.82 -37.47
CA ILE A 114 4.32 4.30 -36.11
C ILE A 114 5.39 4.88 -35.16
N GLN A 115 6.56 5.25 -35.68
CA GLN A 115 7.59 5.91 -34.86
C GLN A 115 7.14 7.27 -34.30
N MET A 116 6.26 8.01 -34.98
CA MET A 116 5.71 9.26 -34.44
C MET A 116 4.64 9.02 -33.36
N LEU A 117 4.06 7.82 -33.34
CA LEU A 117 3.07 7.41 -32.35
C LEU A 117 3.74 6.92 -31.06
N ILE A 118 4.90 6.26 -31.15
CA ILE A 118 5.58 5.64 -30.01
C ILE A 118 6.24 6.70 -29.14
N ASP A 119 6.11 6.54 -27.82
CA ASP A 119 6.79 7.35 -26.83
C ASP A 119 8.32 7.23 -26.99
N SER A 120 9.00 8.36 -27.18
CA SER A 120 10.47 8.42 -27.31
C SER A 120 11.19 7.83 -26.09
N CYS A 121 10.56 7.80 -24.92
CA CYS A 121 11.12 7.17 -23.72
C CYS A 121 11.18 5.63 -23.82
N LEU A 122 10.60 5.02 -24.86
CA LEU A 122 10.63 3.58 -25.12
C LEU A 122 11.69 3.19 -26.16
N GLU A 123 12.44 4.14 -26.71
CA GLU A 123 13.51 3.86 -27.68
C GLU A 123 14.48 2.81 -27.12
N GLY A 124 14.71 1.75 -27.90
CA GLY A 124 15.59 0.63 -27.53
C GLY A 124 15.05 -0.33 -26.46
N GLN A 125 13.82 -0.17 -25.96
CA GLN A 125 13.26 -1.01 -24.89
C GLN A 125 12.42 -2.20 -25.38
N PHE A 126 12.11 -2.30 -26.67
CA PHE A 126 11.28 -3.36 -27.23
C PHE A 126 11.75 -3.75 -28.63
N SER A 127 11.42 -4.97 -29.04
CA SER A 127 11.67 -5.44 -30.41
C SER A 127 10.62 -4.87 -31.38
N SER A 128 10.99 -4.68 -32.65
CA SER A 128 10.03 -4.22 -33.68
C SER A 128 8.77 -5.09 -33.73
N ASP A 129 8.90 -6.39 -33.48
CA ASP A 129 7.80 -7.35 -33.52
C ASP A 129 6.83 -7.14 -32.34
N ASP A 130 7.33 -6.98 -31.11
CA ASP A 130 6.48 -6.76 -29.93
C ASP A 130 5.68 -5.45 -30.05
N GLY A 131 6.34 -4.39 -30.53
CA GLY A 131 5.70 -3.09 -30.77
C GLY A 131 4.63 -3.18 -31.85
N THR A 132 4.93 -3.89 -32.95
CA THR A 132 3.97 -4.11 -34.04
C THR A 132 2.74 -4.89 -33.56
N GLU A 133 2.92 -5.91 -32.73
CA GLU A 133 1.79 -6.67 -32.21
C GLU A 133 0.92 -5.83 -31.26
N LEU A 134 1.50 -5.00 -30.39
CA LEU A 134 0.71 -4.12 -29.52
C LEU A 134 -0.09 -3.08 -30.33
N VAL A 135 0.52 -2.51 -31.38
CA VAL A 135 -0.17 -1.62 -32.32
C VAL A 135 -1.30 -2.34 -33.06
N ARG A 136 -1.08 -3.61 -33.46
CA ARG A 136 -2.09 -4.45 -34.09
C ARG A 136 -3.28 -4.68 -33.16
N LEU A 137 -3.02 -4.98 -31.89
CA LEU A 137 -4.07 -5.17 -30.87
C LEU A 137 -4.86 -3.88 -30.64
N ALA A 138 -4.19 -2.74 -30.48
CA ALA A 138 -4.84 -1.44 -30.38
C ALA A 138 -5.76 -1.17 -31.59
N SER A 139 -5.24 -1.41 -32.81
CA SER A 139 -6.00 -1.23 -34.06
C SER A 139 -7.23 -2.15 -34.14
N ARG A 140 -7.15 -3.39 -33.64
CA ARG A 140 -8.28 -4.31 -33.58
C ARG A 140 -9.33 -3.89 -32.56
N CYS A 141 -8.92 -3.39 -31.41
CA CYS A 141 -9.83 -2.83 -30.41
C CYS A 141 -10.58 -1.58 -30.92
N LEU A 142 -9.93 -0.78 -31.76
CA LEU A 142 -10.46 0.48 -32.29
C LEU A 142 -11.23 0.33 -33.62
N GLN A 143 -11.58 -0.89 -34.03
CA GLN A 143 -12.41 -1.09 -35.21
C GLN A 143 -13.76 -0.37 -35.07
N TYR A 144 -14.19 0.23 -36.18
CA TYR A 144 -15.45 0.97 -36.23
C TYR A 144 -16.63 0.05 -35.93
N GLU A 145 -16.67 -1.13 -36.58
CA GLU A 145 -17.69 -2.14 -36.38
C GLU A 145 -17.47 -2.89 -35.05
N PRO A 146 -18.41 -2.84 -34.08
CA PRO A 146 -18.22 -3.43 -32.75
C PRO A 146 -17.89 -4.92 -32.77
N ARG A 147 -18.51 -5.67 -33.69
CA ARG A 147 -18.33 -7.13 -33.85
C ARG A 147 -16.93 -7.56 -34.29
N GLU A 148 -16.11 -6.65 -34.81
CA GLU A 148 -14.75 -6.93 -35.26
C GLU A 148 -13.73 -6.80 -34.11
N ARG A 149 -14.16 -6.21 -32.99
CA ARG A 149 -13.31 -6.01 -31.81
C ARG A 149 -13.13 -7.34 -31.07
N PRO A 150 -11.92 -7.61 -30.53
CA PRO A 150 -11.66 -8.85 -29.82
C PRO A 150 -12.39 -8.89 -28.48
N ASN A 151 -12.74 -10.09 -28.00
CA ASN A 151 -13.22 -10.27 -26.63
C ASN A 151 -12.04 -10.28 -25.63
N PRO A 152 -12.29 -10.04 -24.32
CA PRO A 152 -11.24 -9.98 -23.30
C PRO A 152 -10.34 -11.22 -23.23
N LYS A 153 -10.92 -12.43 -23.34
CA LYS A 153 -10.16 -13.69 -23.33
C LYS A 153 -9.15 -13.77 -24.48
N SER A 154 -9.55 -13.30 -25.66
CA SER A 154 -8.67 -13.25 -26.83
C SER A 154 -7.53 -12.23 -26.64
N LEU A 155 -7.82 -11.09 -25.98
CA LEU A 155 -6.81 -10.10 -25.62
C LEU A 155 -5.79 -10.65 -24.63
N VAL A 156 -6.25 -11.31 -23.55
CA VAL A 156 -5.35 -11.95 -22.58
C VAL A 156 -4.42 -12.94 -23.27
N THR A 157 -4.97 -13.80 -24.13
CA THR A 157 -4.20 -14.79 -24.89
C THR A 157 -3.13 -14.13 -25.78
N ALA A 158 -3.46 -13.01 -26.43
CA ALA A 158 -2.50 -12.27 -27.26
C ALA A 158 -1.48 -11.46 -26.45
N MET A 159 -1.80 -11.07 -25.21
CA MET A 159 -0.93 -10.27 -24.35
C MET A 159 0.09 -11.08 -23.56
N ILE A 160 -0.22 -12.33 -23.21
CA ILE A 160 0.68 -13.21 -22.47
C ILE A 160 2.07 -13.32 -23.13
N PRO A 161 2.20 -13.58 -24.46
CA PRO A 161 3.51 -13.73 -25.09
C PRO A 161 4.35 -12.44 -25.12
N LEU A 162 3.70 -11.27 -25.06
CA LEU A 162 4.42 -10.00 -25.05
C LEU A 162 5.02 -9.71 -23.68
N GLN A 163 4.39 -10.18 -22.59
CA GLN A 163 4.89 -9.96 -21.24
C GLN A 163 6.01 -10.96 -20.89
N LYS A 164 7.27 -10.54 -21.11
CA LYS A 164 8.46 -11.39 -20.91
C LYS A 164 9.01 -11.31 -19.49
N ASP A 165 8.84 -10.17 -18.81
CA ASP A 165 9.38 -9.96 -17.46
C ASP A 165 8.35 -10.36 -16.41
N LEU A 166 8.04 -11.64 -16.25
CA LEU A 166 7.06 -12.10 -15.26
C LEU A 166 7.60 -12.06 -13.82
N GLU A 167 8.88 -12.38 -13.65
CA GLU A 167 9.51 -12.51 -12.32
C GLU A 167 9.95 -11.17 -11.71
N THR A 168 10.06 -10.11 -12.52
CA THR A 168 10.52 -8.81 -12.02
C THR A 168 9.38 -8.10 -11.27
N PRO A 169 9.54 -7.69 -10.00
CA PRO A 169 8.49 -6.98 -9.27
C PRO A 169 8.07 -5.66 -9.91
N SER A 170 6.79 -5.29 -9.78
CA SER A 170 6.24 -4.10 -10.45
C SER A 170 6.88 -2.80 -9.99
N HIS A 171 7.22 -2.67 -8.70
CA HIS A 171 7.92 -1.48 -8.19
C HIS A 171 9.29 -1.27 -8.87
N GLN A 172 10.02 -2.35 -9.18
CA GLN A 172 11.30 -2.27 -9.88
C GLN A 172 11.13 -1.87 -11.35
N LEU A 173 10.08 -2.36 -12.02
CA LEU A 173 9.74 -1.94 -13.38
C LEU A 173 9.28 -0.48 -13.45
N MET A 174 8.63 0.01 -12.39
CA MET A 174 8.25 1.42 -12.23
C MET A 174 9.44 2.34 -11.90
N GLY A 175 10.61 1.77 -11.58
CA GLY A 175 11.77 2.54 -11.12
C GLY A 175 11.57 3.16 -9.74
N ILE A 176 10.62 2.63 -8.97
CA ILE A 176 10.37 3.03 -7.60
C ILE A 176 11.42 2.29 -6.75
N PRO A 177 12.28 3.02 -6.02
CA PRO A 177 13.14 2.40 -5.02
C PRO A 177 12.23 1.62 -4.09
N SER A 178 12.44 0.33 -3.98
CA SER A 178 11.64 -0.51 -3.11
C SER A 178 11.59 0.16 -1.72
N SER A 179 10.40 0.50 -1.22
CA SER A 179 10.25 0.76 0.22
C SER A 179 10.48 -0.53 1.04
N ALA A 180 10.57 -1.67 0.34
CA ALA A 180 11.09 -2.94 0.81
C ALA A 180 12.54 -3.17 0.33
N SER A 181 13.36 -2.12 0.19
CA SER A 181 14.74 -2.29 0.62
C SER A 181 14.61 -2.66 2.09
N THR A 182 14.84 -3.92 2.41
CA THR A 182 15.21 -4.34 3.75
C THR A 182 16.45 -3.53 4.11
N THR A 183 16.27 -2.29 4.56
CA THR A 183 17.16 -1.75 5.57
C THR A 183 17.17 -2.83 6.63
N PRO A 184 18.33 -3.44 6.93
CA PRO A 184 18.39 -4.45 7.96
C PRO A 184 17.69 -3.87 9.18
N LEU A 185 16.65 -4.57 9.65
CA LEU A 185 15.93 -4.13 10.83
C LEU A 185 16.97 -3.97 11.95
N SER A 186 16.76 -2.99 12.82
CA SER A 186 17.56 -2.91 14.02
C SER A 186 17.41 -4.21 14.83
N PRO A 187 18.30 -4.49 15.78
CA PRO A 187 18.13 -5.62 16.69
C PRO A 187 16.74 -5.65 17.36
N LEU A 188 16.15 -4.48 17.62
CA LEU A 188 14.79 -4.35 18.15
C LEU A 188 13.74 -4.73 17.10
N GLY A 189 13.84 -4.18 15.89
CA GLY A 189 12.91 -4.49 14.80
C GLY A 189 12.91 -5.98 14.44
N GLU A 190 14.07 -6.63 14.44
CA GLU A 190 14.16 -8.07 14.21
C GLU A 190 13.54 -8.89 15.35
N ALA A 191 13.75 -8.48 16.61
CA ALA A 191 13.14 -9.13 17.75
C ALA A 191 11.61 -9.02 17.70
N CYS A 192 11.08 -7.85 17.31
CA CYS A 192 9.65 -7.64 17.11
C CYS A 192 9.08 -8.46 15.95
N LEU A 193 9.78 -8.56 14.82
CA LEU A 193 9.38 -9.41 13.70
C LEU A 193 9.29 -10.89 14.10
N ARG A 194 10.24 -11.36 14.92
CA ARG A 194 10.26 -12.75 15.43
C ARG A 194 9.40 -12.97 16.67
N THR A 195 8.70 -11.93 17.14
CA THR A 195 7.95 -11.91 18.41
C THR A 195 8.76 -12.44 19.60
N ASP A 196 10.07 -12.20 19.59
CA ASP A 196 10.99 -12.61 20.66
C ASP A 196 10.90 -11.63 21.83
N LEU A 197 9.90 -11.86 22.70
CA LEU A 197 9.62 -11.02 23.86
C LEU A 197 10.83 -10.90 24.81
N THR A 198 11.69 -11.93 24.88
CA THR A 198 12.87 -11.90 25.75
C THR A 198 13.92 -10.95 25.20
N ALA A 199 14.19 -11.00 23.89
CA ALA A 199 15.10 -10.05 23.25
C ALA A 199 14.55 -8.62 23.31
N ILE A 200 13.24 -8.42 23.10
CA ILE A 200 12.59 -7.11 23.23
C ILE A 200 12.77 -6.55 24.65
N HIS A 201 12.55 -7.38 25.67
CA HIS A 201 12.73 -7.00 27.08
C HIS A 201 14.13 -6.50 27.37
N GLU A 202 15.15 -7.25 26.97
CA GLU A 202 16.55 -6.88 27.20
C GLU A 202 16.93 -5.57 26.50
N ILE A 203 16.40 -5.32 25.30
CA ILE A 203 16.66 -4.09 24.55
C ILE A 203 15.94 -2.90 25.21
N VAL A 204 14.66 -3.04 25.54
CA VAL A 204 13.86 -1.97 26.18
C VAL A 204 14.38 -1.62 27.58
N GLU A 205 14.90 -2.61 28.33
CA GLU A 205 15.53 -2.37 29.63
C GLU A 205 16.80 -1.52 29.50
N LYS A 206 17.67 -1.85 28.53
CA LYS A 206 18.92 -1.12 28.25
C LYS A 206 18.70 0.30 27.70
N LEU A 207 17.65 0.52 26.92
CA LEU A 207 17.30 1.84 26.41
C LEU A 207 16.91 2.81 27.54
N GLY A 208 16.35 2.28 28.63
CA GLY A 208 16.00 3.07 29.81
C GLY A 208 14.91 4.11 29.49
N TYR A 209 15.05 5.30 30.06
CA TYR A 209 14.15 6.45 29.87
C TYR A 209 14.74 7.53 28.94
N LYS A 210 15.72 7.16 28.10
CA LYS A 210 16.44 8.13 27.24
C LYS A 210 15.53 8.88 26.27
N ASP A 211 14.37 8.33 25.98
CA ASP A 211 13.41 8.86 25.00
C ASP A 211 12.26 9.65 25.65
N ASP A 212 12.28 9.82 26.98
CA ASP A 212 11.32 10.65 27.72
C ASP A 212 11.74 12.14 27.76
N GLU A 213 12.87 12.52 27.14
CA GLU A 213 13.38 13.91 27.07
C GLU A 213 12.47 14.79 26.18
N GLY A 214 11.42 15.32 26.82
CA GLY A 214 10.40 16.18 26.23
C GLY A 214 9.04 16.08 26.93
N ALA A 215 8.79 14.96 27.63
CA ALA A 215 7.60 14.77 28.47
C ALA A 215 7.88 15.07 29.97
N ALA A 216 9.15 15.26 30.34
CA ALA A 216 9.52 15.76 31.66
C ALA A 216 9.16 17.26 31.76
N THR A 217 7.95 17.52 32.21
CA THR A 217 7.51 18.83 32.72
C THR A 217 8.64 19.42 33.57
N GLU A 218 9.10 20.63 33.24
CA GLU A 218 9.96 21.42 34.12
C GLU A 218 9.33 21.45 35.51
N LEU A 219 9.91 20.69 36.43
CA LEU A 219 9.49 20.71 37.82
C LEU A 219 9.99 22.02 38.42
N SER A 220 9.12 23.02 38.45
CA SER A 220 9.34 24.19 39.28
C SER A 220 9.58 23.73 40.72
N PHE A 221 10.54 24.36 41.41
CA PHE A 221 11.03 24.03 42.76
C PHE A 221 9.95 24.04 43.87
N GLN A 222 8.67 24.21 43.54
CA GLN A 222 7.56 24.47 44.46
C GLN A 222 6.53 23.34 44.63
N MET A 223 6.62 22.20 43.93
CA MET A 223 5.66 21.10 44.12
C MET A 223 6.32 19.73 44.29
N TRP A 224 6.91 19.50 45.47
CA TRP A 224 7.24 18.15 45.93
C TRP A 224 6.17 17.71 46.93
N THR A 225 5.05 17.19 46.42
CA THR A 225 3.92 16.68 47.23
C THR A 225 4.11 15.19 47.53
N ASN A 226 3.51 14.68 48.62
CA ASN A 226 3.55 13.24 48.95
C ASN A 226 3.05 12.37 47.78
N GLN A 227 2.03 12.84 47.04
CA GLN A 227 1.47 12.15 45.89
C GLN A 227 2.47 12.00 44.73
N MET A 228 3.30 13.02 44.45
CA MET A 228 4.38 12.91 43.46
C MET A 228 5.43 11.89 43.90
N GLN A 229 5.78 11.90 45.19
CA GLN A 229 6.74 10.95 45.74
C GLN A 229 6.23 9.50 45.63
N ASP A 230 4.94 9.27 45.92
CA ASP A 230 4.31 7.95 45.81
C ASP A 230 4.26 7.46 44.37
N SER A 231 3.89 8.33 43.41
CA SER A 231 3.91 7.99 41.98
C SER A 231 5.33 7.60 41.53
N LEU A 232 6.35 8.39 41.86
CA LEU A 232 7.75 8.06 41.56
C LEU A 232 8.21 6.76 42.24
N ASN A 233 7.71 6.46 43.44
CA ASN A 233 8.01 5.21 44.14
C ASN A 233 7.41 4.00 43.40
N PHE A 234 6.17 4.08 42.90
CA PHE A 234 5.55 3.03 42.09
C PHE A 234 6.31 2.79 40.78
N LYS A 235 6.71 3.86 40.08
CA LYS A 235 7.58 3.76 38.90
C LYS A 235 8.87 2.99 39.22
N LYS A 236 9.57 3.36 40.29
CA LYS A 236 10.81 2.70 40.71
C LYS A 236 10.60 1.21 41.06
N LYS A 237 9.51 0.88 41.78
CA LYS A 237 9.17 -0.51 42.10
C LYS A 237 8.88 -1.32 40.83
N GLY A 238 8.13 -0.74 39.90
CA GLY A 238 7.84 -1.32 38.59
C GLY A 238 9.12 -1.59 37.79
N ASP A 239 10.05 -0.63 37.77
CA ASP A 239 11.35 -0.78 37.10
C ASP A 239 12.20 -1.91 37.69
N VAL A 240 12.19 -2.04 39.02
CA VAL A 240 12.89 -3.14 39.71
C VAL A 240 12.24 -4.48 39.35
N ALA A 241 10.92 -4.60 39.44
CA ALA A 241 10.21 -5.83 39.08
C ALA A 241 10.42 -6.20 37.60
N PHE A 242 10.35 -5.22 36.70
CA PHE A 242 10.58 -5.38 35.26
C PHE A 242 11.99 -5.91 34.99
N ARG A 243 13.02 -5.40 35.67
CA ARG A 243 14.40 -5.90 35.54
C ARG A 243 14.55 -7.35 36.02
N HIS A 244 13.83 -7.71 37.09
CA HIS A 244 13.84 -9.08 37.64
C HIS A 244 12.90 -10.03 36.89
N LYS A 245 12.29 -9.60 35.77
CA LYS A 245 11.34 -10.37 34.97
C LYS A 245 10.07 -10.80 35.74
N ASP A 246 9.74 -10.08 36.81
CA ASP A 246 8.47 -10.21 37.53
C ASP A 246 7.41 -9.32 36.86
N PHE A 247 6.92 -9.77 35.70
CA PHE A 247 6.10 -8.95 34.81
C PHE A 247 4.71 -8.64 35.38
N ALA A 248 4.13 -9.55 36.17
CA ALA A 248 2.83 -9.32 36.82
C ALA A 248 2.91 -8.16 37.83
N ASN A 249 3.88 -8.22 38.74
CA ASN A 249 4.09 -7.16 39.74
C ASN A 249 4.57 -5.85 39.09
N ALA A 250 5.40 -5.94 38.04
CA ALA A 250 5.79 -4.77 37.26
C ALA A 250 4.57 -4.07 36.63
N ALA A 251 3.66 -4.83 36.02
CA ALA A 251 2.44 -4.30 35.44
C ALA A 251 1.56 -3.61 36.49
N GLU A 252 1.39 -4.22 37.66
CA GLU A 252 0.62 -3.64 38.77
C GLU A 252 1.23 -2.31 39.25
N CYS A 253 2.55 -2.29 39.48
CA CYS A 253 3.26 -1.08 39.87
C CYS A 253 3.15 0.04 38.83
N TYR A 254 3.24 -0.29 37.53
CA TYR A 254 3.06 0.69 36.47
C TYR A 254 1.61 1.18 36.37
N SER A 255 0.62 0.32 36.63
CA SER A 255 -0.78 0.74 36.71
C SER A 255 -1.01 1.74 37.84
N GLN A 256 -0.46 1.50 39.02
CA GLN A 256 -0.52 2.47 40.13
C GLN A 256 0.16 3.81 39.79
N PHE A 257 1.27 3.78 39.05
CA PHE A 257 1.91 5.00 38.55
C PHE A 257 0.98 5.79 37.60
N ILE A 258 0.38 5.10 36.63
CA ILE A 258 -0.50 5.68 35.61
C ILE A 258 -1.80 6.21 36.22
N GLU A 259 -2.45 5.44 37.10
CA GLU A 259 -3.67 5.84 37.81
C GLU A 259 -3.43 7.06 38.73
N GLY A 260 -2.23 7.18 39.28
CA GLY A 260 -1.82 8.35 40.06
C GLY A 260 -1.86 9.66 39.25
N GLY A 261 -1.84 9.62 37.92
CA GLY A 261 -2.14 10.73 37.00
C GLY A 261 -1.23 11.95 37.10
N THR A 262 -0.18 11.88 37.91
CA THR A 262 0.64 13.04 38.27
C THR A 262 1.79 13.27 37.28
N MET A 263 2.22 12.22 36.59
CA MET A 263 3.25 12.24 35.57
C MET A 263 2.86 11.31 34.42
N VAL A 264 3.20 11.70 33.19
CA VAL A 264 2.98 10.89 32.00
C VAL A 264 4.33 10.45 31.45
N SER A 265 4.50 9.15 31.17
CA SER A 265 5.76 8.60 30.65
C SER A 265 5.45 7.58 29.56
N PRO A 266 5.83 7.83 28.29
CA PRO A 266 5.62 6.86 27.21
C PRO A 266 6.39 5.57 27.48
N THR A 267 7.57 5.65 28.13
CA THR A 267 8.35 4.48 28.55
C THR A 267 7.61 3.59 29.54
N VAL A 268 6.86 4.16 30.49
CA VAL A 268 6.08 3.33 31.43
C VAL A 268 4.96 2.58 30.70
N TYR A 269 4.27 3.22 29.77
CA TYR A 269 3.28 2.54 28.93
C TYR A 269 3.89 1.42 28.08
N ALA A 270 5.04 1.66 27.43
CA ALA A 270 5.72 0.62 26.66
C ALA A 270 6.18 -0.57 27.51
N ARG A 271 6.73 -0.31 28.71
CA ARG A 271 7.14 -1.38 29.63
C ARG A 271 5.95 -2.19 30.12
N ARG A 272 4.83 -1.52 30.47
CA ARG A 272 3.60 -2.19 30.87
C ARG A 272 2.99 -2.99 29.72
N SER A 273 3.01 -2.46 28.50
CA SER A 273 2.63 -3.18 27.27
C SER A 273 3.41 -4.48 27.13
N LEU A 274 4.73 -4.45 27.30
CA LEU A 274 5.55 -5.66 27.25
C LEU A 274 5.25 -6.62 28.41
N CYS A 275 4.98 -6.12 29.62
CA CYS A 275 4.53 -6.96 30.72
C CYS A 275 3.21 -7.67 30.41
N HIS A 276 2.27 -6.98 29.75
CA HIS A 276 1.01 -7.59 29.31
C HIS A 276 1.24 -8.67 28.25
N LEU A 277 2.14 -8.44 27.28
CA LEU A 277 2.53 -9.47 26.31
C LEU A 277 3.14 -10.70 26.99
N MET A 278 4.00 -10.50 28.00
CA MET A 278 4.61 -11.57 28.79
C MET A 278 3.60 -12.35 29.66
N ASN A 279 2.44 -11.77 29.93
CA ASN A 279 1.35 -12.36 30.70
C ASN A 279 0.18 -12.81 29.82
N ASP A 280 0.39 -12.99 28.50
CA ASP A 280 -0.62 -13.42 27.53
C ASP A 280 -1.86 -12.51 27.44
N MET A 281 -1.68 -11.19 27.61
CA MET A 281 -2.72 -10.15 27.52
C MET A 281 -2.46 -9.19 26.34
N PRO A 282 -2.60 -9.65 25.08
CA PRO A 282 -2.20 -8.87 23.91
C PRO A 282 -3.10 -7.66 23.62
N GLN A 283 -4.36 -7.68 24.05
CA GLN A 283 -5.28 -6.54 23.84
C GLN A 283 -4.91 -5.35 24.74
N GLU A 284 -4.60 -5.63 26.01
CA GLU A 284 -4.12 -4.66 26.99
C GLU A 284 -2.74 -4.14 26.58
N ALA A 285 -1.88 -5.02 26.04
CA ALA A 285 -0.60 -4.62 25.47
C ALA A 285 -0.75 -3.64 24.30
N LEU A 286 -1.67 -3.91 23.37
CA LEU A 286 -1.93 -3.05 22.23
C LEU A 286 -2.44 -1.67 22.68
N ASN A 287 -3.36 -1.64 23.65
CA ASN A 287 -3.87 -0.40 24.23
C ASN A 287 -2.75 0.47 24.80
N ASP A 288 -1.84 -0.12 25.57
CA ASP A 288 -0.70 0.60 26.14
C ASP A 288 0.29 1.08 25.07
N ALA A 289 0.56 0.26 24.04
CA ALA A 289 1.44 0.65 22.94
C ALA A 289 0.86 1.80 22.11
N MET A 290 -0.47 1.86 21.95
CA MET A 290 -1.15 3.00 21.33
C MET A 290 -1.09 4.25 22.23
N GLN A 291 -1.30 4.12 23.54
CA GLN A 291 -1.16 5.26 24.47
C GLN A 291 0.26 5.83 24.47
N ALA A 292 1.28 4.97 24.45
CA ALA A 292 2.67 5.40 24.32
C ALA A 292 2.91 6.22 23.04
N GLN A 293 2.30 5.84 21.92
CA GLN A 293 2.41 6.58 20.66
C GLN A 293 1.64 7.91 20.70
N VAL A 294 0.50 7.98 21.38
CA VAL A 294 -0.24 9.25 21.58
C VAL A 294 0.63 10.25 22.36
N ILE A 295 1.34 9.78 23.38
CA ILE A 295 2.22 10.60 24.20
C ILE A 295 3.48 11.02 23.42
N SER A 296 4.05 10.11 22.63
CA SER A 296 5.25 10.36 21.82
C SER A 296 5.07 9.85 20.38
N PRO A 297 4.50 10.68 19.48
CA PRO A 297 4.15 10.26 18.11
C PRO A 297 5.34 9.83 17.24
N ALA A 298 6.54 10.34 17.54
CA ALA A 298 7.76 10.00 16.81
C ALA A 298 8.48 8.77 17.37
N TRP A 299 7.92 8.09 18.38
CA TRP A 299 8.62 7.05 19.12
C TRP A 299 8.43 5.66 18.51
N HIS A 300 9.46 5.22 17.78
CA HIS A 300 9.52 3.93 17.08
C HIS A 300 9.21 2.70 17.95
N ILE A 301 9.58 2.71 19.25
CA ILE A 301 9.35 1.58 20.17
C ILE A 301 7.84 1.30 20.34
N ALA A 302 7.02 2.36 20.39
CA ALA A 302 5.58 2.20 20.51
C ALA A 302 5.00 1.47 19.29
N SER A 303 5.41 1.85 18.07
CA SER A 303 4.98 1.17 16.83
C SER A 303 5.45 -0.28 16.76
N TYR A 304 6.67 -0.56 17.21
CA TYR A 304 7.16 -1.94 17.30
C TYR A 304 6.37 -2.81 18.29
N LEU A 305 6.00 -2.27 19.46
CA LEU A 305 5.16 -3.01 20.41
C LEU A 305 3.74 -3.23 19.90
N GLN A 306 3.18 -2.27 19.14
CA GLN A 306 1.90 -2.48 18.45
C GLN A 306 1.99 -3.64 17.45
N ALA A 307 3.07 -3.73 16.68
CA ALA A 307 3.27 -4.83 15.73
C ALA A 307 3.26 -6.20 16.42
N VAL A 308 3.96 -6.32 17.56
CA VAL A 308 4.01 -7.56 18.34
C VAL A 308 2.63 -7.91 18.92
N ALA A 309 1.92 -6.93 19.47
CA ALA A 309 0.59 -7.15 20.02
C ALA A 309 -0.44 -7.53 18.94
N LEU A 310 -0.40 -6.89 17.77
CA LEU A 310 -1.25 -7.21 16.62
C LEU A 310 -0.97 -8.60 16.06
N SER A 311 0.30 -9.01 16.00
CA SER A 311 0.66 -10.37 15.61
C SER A 311 0.13 -11.41 16.61
N ALA A 312 0.24 -11.13 17.92
CA ALA A 312 -0.35 -11.99 18.94
C ALA A 312 -1.89 -12.08 18.87
N LEU A 313 -2.56 -11.07 18.31
CA LEU A 313 -4.01 -11.06 18.02
C LEU A 313 -4.39 -11.72 16.68
N GLY A 314 -3.42 -12.15 15.87
CA GLY A 314 -3.64 -12.73 14.54
C GLY A 314 -3.94 -11.69 13.44
N GLN A 315 -3.69 -10.41 13.70
CA GLN A 315 -3.87 -9.30 12.75
C GLN A 315 -2.58 -9.05 11.96
N GLU A 316 -2.23 -10.01 11.10
CA GLU A 316 -0.93 -10.03 10.40
C GLU A 316 -0.69 -8.81 9.51
N ASN A 317 -1.70 -8.33 8.78
CA ASN A 317 -1.52 -7.19 7.86
C ASN A 317 -1.22 -5.90 8.64
N GLU A 318 -1.96 -5.67 9.72
CA GLU A 318 -1.78 -4.54 10.61
C GLU A 318 -0.44 -4.63 11.36
N ALA A 319 -0.04 -5.85 11.77
CA ALA A 319 1.26 -6.08 12.39
C ALA A 319 2.43 -5.72 11.45
N HIS A 320 2.37 -6.14 10.19
CA HIS A 320 3.38 -5.80 9.19
C HIS A 320 3.43 -4.29 8.90
N ALA A 321 2.28 -3.62 8.86
CA ALA A 321 2.21 -2.17 8.71
C ALA A 321 2.86 -1.45 9.90
N ALA A 322 2.52 -1.83 11.14
CA ALA A 322 3.09 -1.25 12.35
C ALA A 322 4.61 -1.49 12.47
N LEU A 323 5.09 -2.65 12.04
CA LEU A 323 6.53 -2.97 12.00
C LEU A 323 7.27 -2.05 11.01
N LYS A 324 6.68 -1.82 9.83
CA LYS A 324 7.23 -0.92 8.81
C LYS A 324 7.27 0.53 9.30
N ASP A 325 6.22 0.97 9.98
CA ASP A 325 6.16 2.31 10.57
C ASP A 325 7.22 2.49 11.66
N GLY A 326 7.40 1.49 12.54
CA GLY A 326 8.47 1.48 13.54
C GLY A 326 9.87 1.63 12.92
N SER A 327 10.16 0.83 11.89
CA SER A 327 11.43 0.91 11.15
C SER A 327 11.67 2.27 10.50
N MET A 328 10.62 2.87 9.94
CA MET A 328 10.70 4.20 9.35
C MET A 328 10.98 5.28 10.40
N LEU A 329 10.29 5.24 11.54
CA LEU A 329 10.49 6.18 12.65
C LEU A 329 11.91 6.07 13.25
N GLU A 330 12.39 4.84 13.43
CA GLU A 330 13.73 4.56 13.93
C GLU A 330 14.81 5.10 12.98
N SER A 331 14.65 4.84 11.68
CA SER A 331 15.57 5.35 10.65
C SER A 331 15.61 6.88 10.62
N LYS A 332 14.46 7.55 10.75
CA LYS A 332 14.40 9.02 10.82
C LYS A 332 15.11 9.57 12.06
N ARG A 333 14.95 8.90 13.20
CA ARG A 333 15.62 9.29 14.46
C ARG A 333 17.14 9.15 14.36
N ASN A 334 17.64 8.05 13.79
CA ASN A 334 19.08 7.81 13.68
C ASN A 334 19.78 8.70 12.64
N ALA A 335 19.02 9.41 11.81
CA ALA A 335 19.54 10.36 10.82
C ALA A 335 19.69 11.80 11.35
N LEU A 336 19.20 12.08 12.56
CA LEU A 336 19.28 13.39 13.25
C LEU A 336 20.46 13.43 14.23
#